data_AF-H9TJU6-F1
#
_entry.id   AF-H9TJU6-F1
#
_cell.length_a   1.000
_cell.length_b   1.000
_cell.length_c   1.000
_cell.angle_alpha   90.00
_cell.angle_beta   90.00
_cell.angle_gamma   90.00
#
_symmetry.space_group_name_H-M   'P 1'
#
loop_
_entity.id
_entity.type
_entity.pdbx_description
1 polymer ?
#
loop_
_entity_poly.entity_id
_entity_poly.type
_entity_poly.pdbx_seq_one_letter_code
_entity_poly.pdbx_strand_id
1 'polypeptide(L)'
;MSHIDLLLKKGWYLLETRPERPFYVSDNPVVLKNSNDFGPYGNLGLAVRGIQIYLPLSSTLMLAMYCPSIREQMVRQKQHLQHLLARAPHLIPRHIRPFERLEHIRRYTDYLLMPLTPEHVTHYNSLQVEFAEQYVFCGEKDFSLVERMLADSERYRTGPRFTF
;
A
#
# COMPACT_ATOMS: atom_id res chain seq x y z
N MET A 1 17.72 16.19 -8.41
CA MET A 1 17.25 15.73 -7.09
C MET A 1 17.81 14.33 -6.89
N SER A 2 18.48 14.06 -5.78
CA SER A 2 19.08 12.73 -5.55
C SER A 2 17.99 11.69 -5.22
N HIS A 3 18.32 10.41 -5.41
CA HIS A 3 17.44 9.31 -4.97
C HIS A 3 17.17 9.36 -3.47
N ILE A 4 18.15 9.79 -2.66
CA ILE A 4 18.03 9.96 -1.21
C ILE A 4 16.98 11.04 -0.90
N ASP A 5 17.03 12.19 -1.58
CA ASP A 5 16.04 13.26 -1.38
C ASP A 5 14.62 12.78 -1.68
N LEU A 6 14.46 11.93 -2.70
CA LEU A 6 13.16 11.37 -3.08
C LEU A 6 12.61 10.44 -2.00
N LEU A 7 13.46 9.66 -1.33
CA LEU A 7 13.08 8.76 -0.23
C LEU A 7 12.76 9.53 1.05
N LEU A 8 13.60 10.51 1.42
CA LEU A 8 13.41 11.34 2.61
C LEU A 8 12.13 12.18 2.54
N LYS A 9 11.67 12.52 1.34
CA LYS A 9 10.39 13.23 1.15
C LYS A 9 9.16 12.36 1.34
N LYS A 10 9.28 11.02 1.32
CA LYS A 10 8.10 10.14 1.47
C LYS A 10 7.50 10.28 2.86
N GLY A 11 6.20 9.97 2.98
CA GLY A 11 5.60 9.69 4.29
C GLY A 11 5.95 8.27 4.69
N TRP A 12 6.56 8.08 5.86
CA TRP A 12 6.97 6.77 6.37
C TRP A 12 5.93 6.28 7.37
N TYR A 13 5.39 5.09 7.13
CA TYR A 13 4.32 4.50 7.90
C TYR A 13 4.66 3.07 8.28
N LEU A 14 4.19 2.66 9.46
CA LEU A 14 4.23 1.27 9.87
C LEU A 14 2.83 0.70 9.69
N LEU A 15 2.73 -0.41 8.95
CA LEU A 15 1.51 -1.18 8.78
C LEU A 15 1.60 -2.46 9.61
N GLU A 16 0.50 -2.86 10.22
CA GLU A 16 0.43 -4.06 11.05
C GLU A 16 -0.65 -5.04 10.57
N THR A 17 -0.32 -6.33 10.67
CA THR A 17 -1.27 -7.45 10.55
C THR A 17 -1.16 -8.33 11.79
N ARG A 18 -1.95 -9.39 11.86
CA ARG A 18 -1.95 -10.38 12.93
C ARG A 18 -1.20 -11.64 12.53
N PRO A 19 -0.67 -12.42 13.51
CA PRO A 19 0.06 -13.66 13.22
C PRO A 19 -0.73 -14.67 12.38
N GLU A 20 -2.06 -14.70 12.49
CA GLU A 20 -2.91 -15.64 11.73
C GLU A 20 -2.97 -15.29 10.23
N ARG A 21 -2.52 -14.10 9.84
CA ARG A 21 -2.40 -13.66 8.44
C ARG A 21 -1.09 -12.89 8.25
N PRO A 22 0.04 -13.62 8.18
CA PRO A 22 1.34 -12.98 8.09
C PRO A 22 1.56 -12.34 6.72
N PHE A 23 2.47 -11.37 6.67
CA PHE A 23 3.03 -10.92 5.41
C PHE A 23 3.92 -12.00 4.79
N TYR A 24 3.86 -12.07 3.47
CA TYR A 24 4.88 -12.75 2.68
C TYR A 24 6.12 -11.86 2.57
N VAL A 25 7.27 -12.48 2.34
CA VAL A 25 8.48 -11.79 1.90
C VAL A 25 9.07 -12.57 0.73
N SER A 26 9.55 -11.87 -0.29
CA SER A 26 10.16 -12.48 -1.47
C SER A 26 11.67 -12.21 -1.54
N ASP A 27 12.31 -12.80 -2.55
CA ASP A 27 13.69 -12.46 -2.95
C ASP A 27 13.84 -11.03 -3.48
N ASN A 28 12.74 -10.35 -3.81
CA ASN A 28 12.67 -8.92 -4.11
C ASN A 28 11.70 -8.19 -3.15
N PRO A 29 12.10 -7.99 -1.87
CA PRO A 29 11.16 -7.62 -0.82
C PRO A 29 10.68 -6.16 -0.89
N VAL A 30 11.36 -5.30 -1.66
CA VAL A 30 10.98 -3.89 -1.85
C VAL A 30 10.07 -3.77 -3.07
N VAL A 31 8.76 -3.71 -2.82
CA VAL A 31 7.75 -3.73 -3.89
C VAL A 31 7.12 -2.36 -4.09
N LEU A 32 6.71 -2.09 -5.34
CA LEU A 32 6.16 -0.81 -5.76
C LEU A 32 4.72 -0.97 -6.22
N LYS A 33 3.88 0.00 -5.88
CA LYS A 33 2.50 0.05 -6.34
C LYS A 33 2.05 1.48 -6.59
N ASN A 34 1.32 1.68 -7.67
CA ASN A 34 0.66 2.94 -7.98
C ASN A 34 -0.76 2.66 -8.49
N SER A 35 -1.74 3.39 -7.97
CA SER A 35 -3.14 3.29 -8.43
C SER A 35 -3.50 4.34 -9.47
N ASN A 36 -2.61 5.30 -9.73
CA ASN A 36 -2.84 6.29 -10.75
C ASN A 36 -2.65 5.68 -12.13
N ASP A 37 -3.59 5.96 -13.02
CA ASP A 37 -3.48 5.64 -14.44
C ASP A 37 -2.74 6.77 -15.16
N PHE A 38 -1.64 6.41 -15.84
CA PHE A 38 -0.83 7.32 -16.67
C PHE A 38 -0.90 6.93 -18.16
N GLY A 39 -1.90 6.14 -18.54
CA GLY A 39 -2.10 5.67 -19.92
C GLY A 39 -1.02 4.69 -20.34
N PRO A 40 -0.42 4.86 -21.54
CA PRO A 40 0.53 3.89 -22.10
C PRO A 40 1.93 3.94 -21.44
N TYR A 41 2.20 4.93 -20.60
CA TYR A 41 3.50 5.12 -19.97
C TYR A 41 3.60 4.39 -18.63
N GLY A 42 4.82 4.01 -18.24
CA GLY A 42 5.06 3.36 -16.95
C GLY A 42 4.60 4.19 -15.76
N ASN A 43 4.01 3.53 -14.76
CA ASN A 43 3.43 4.17 -13.57
C ASN A 43 4.20 3.88 -12.27
N LEU A 44 5.32 3.16 -12.35
CA LEU A 44 6.18 2.80 -11.21
C LEU A 44 7.50 3.58 -11.25
N GLY A 45 7.88 4.17 -10.12
CA GLY A 45 9.15 4.86 -9.94
C GLY A 45 9.15 5.77 -8.71
N LEU A 46 10.33 5.99 -8.12
CA LEU A 46 10.47 6.70 -6.83
C LEU A 46 9.93 8.14 -6.86
N ALA A 47 9.99 8.80 -8.02
CA ALA A 47 9.49 10.15 -8.22
C ALA A 47 8.04 10.21 -8.76
N VAL A 48 7.45 9.07 -9.12
CA VAL A 48 6.12 9.04 -9.74
C VAL A 48 5.07 9.44 -8.70
N ARG A 49 4.15 10.33 -9.11
CA ARG A 49 3.06 10.79 -8.25
C ARG A 49 2.15 9.61 -7.87
N GLY A 50 1.86 9.50 -6.58
CA GLY A 50 1.01 8.44 -6.02
C GLY A 50 1.73 7.12 -5.72
N ILE A 51 3.04 7.03 -5.98
CA ILE A 51 3.81 5.81 -5.69
C ILE A 51 3.74 5.44 -4.21
N GLN A 52 3.59 4.15 -3.96
CA GLN A 52 3.63 3.51 -2.65
C GLN A 52 4.69 2.42 -2.71
N ILE A 53 5.57 2.38 -1.72
CA ILE A 53 6.68 1.43 -1.62
C ILE A 53 6.48 0.64 -0.35
N TYR A 54 6.62 -0.68 -0.41
CA TYR A 54 6.43 -1.57 0.73
C TYR A 54 7.65 -2.45 0.96
N LEU A 55 8.00 -2.64 2.22
CA LEU A 55 9.06 -3.52 2.67
C LEU A 55 8.58 -4.24 3.95
N PRO A 56 8.29 -5.56 3.89
CA PRO A 56 8.04 -6.35 5.08
C PRO A 56 9.26 -6.28 6.02
N LEU A 57 9.03 -5.97 7.30
CA LEU A 57 10.06 -5.96 8.34
C LEU A 57 10.01 -7.23 9.19
N SER A 58 8.80 -7.80 9.33
CA SER A 58 8.54 -9.08 9.98
C SER A 58 7.29 -9.73 9.37
N SER A 59 6.88 -10.88 9.89
CA SER A 59 5.61 -11.51 9.50
C SER A 59 4.38 -10.67 9.87
N THR A 60 4.50 -9.68 10.76
CA THR A 60 3.36 -8.87 11.22
C THR A 60 3.53 -7.36 11.03
N LEU A 61 4.72 -6.89 10.65
CA LEU A 61 5.02 -5.47 10.45
C LEU A 61 5.60 -5.20 9.06
N MET A 62 5.13 -4.13 8.44
CA MET A 62 5.57 -3.68 7.13
C MET A 62 5.86 -2.18 7.15
N LEU A 63 7.03 -1.81 6.64
CA LEU A 63 7.35 -0.42 6.33
C LEU A 63 6.66 -0.03 5.03
N ALA A 64 5.97 1.10 5.04
CA ALA A 64 5.39 1.70 3.85
C ALA A 64 5.90 3.13 3.67
N MET A 65 6.39 3.43 2.46
CA MET A 65 6.83 4.77 2.08
C MET A 65 5.91 5.31 1.00
N TYR A 66 5.13 6.33 1.34
CA TYR A 66 4.11 6.89 0.45
C TYR A 66 4.56 8.21 -0.16
N CYS A 67 4.19 8.42 -1.43
CA CYS A 67 4.31 9.72 -2.08
C CYS A 67 3.61 10.83 -1.25
N PRO A 68 4.22 12.03 -1.08
CA PRO A 68 3.60 13.15 -0.36
C PRO A 68 2.18 13.46 -0.78
N SER A 69 1.88 13.30 -2.08
CA SER A 69 0.55 13.53 -2.65
C SER A 69 -0.57 12.72 -1.97
N ILE A 70 -0.26 11.55 -1.39
CA ILE A 70 -1.23 10.72 -0.66
C ILE A 70 -1.60 11.40 0.66
N ARG A 71 -0.61 11.85 1.44
CA ARG A 71 -0.86 12.58 2.69
C ARG A 71 -1.57 13.90 2.42
N GLU A 72 -1.17 14.63 1.39
CA GLU A 72 -1.86 15.87 0.96
C GLU A 72 -3.33 15.62 0.62
N GLN A 73 -3.64 14.52 -0.08
CA GLN A 73 -5.01 14.12 -0.37
C GLN A 73 -5.78 13.81 0.92
N MET A 74 -5.17 13.12 1.89
CA MET A 74 -5.79 12.85 3.19
C MET A 74 -6.09 14.14 3.98
N VAL A 75 -5.16 15.11 3.96
CA VAL A 75 -5.38 16.44 4.58
C VAL A 75 -6.56 17.16 3.94
N ARG A 76 -6.64 17.17 2.60
CA ARG A 76 -7.80 17.76 1.88
C ARG A 76 -9.10 17.07 2.25
N GLN A 77 -9.11 15.73 2.33
CA GLN A 77 -10.29 14.96 2.75
C GLN A 77 -10.71 15.28 4.19
N LYS A 78 -9.75 15.45 5.11
CA LYS A 78 -10.02 15.86 6.51
C LYS A 78 -10.76 17.19 6.55
N GLN A 79 -10.20 18.19 5.87
CA GLN A 79 -10.77 19.55 5.82
C GLN A 79 -12.18 19.56 5.20
N HIS A 80 -12.35 18.84 4.09
CA HIS A 80 -13.65 18.73 3.43
C HIS A 80 -14.70 18.06 4.34
N LEU A 81 -14.35 16.94 4.98
CA LEU A 81 -15.26 16.23 5.88
C LEU A 81 -15.61 17.06 7.13
N GLN A 82 -14.63 17.75 7.71
CA GLN A 82 -14.87 18.67 8.84
C GLN A 82 -15.78 19.83 8.45
N HIS A 83 -15.61 20.38 7.24
CA HIS A 83 -16.49 21.41 6.72
C HIS A 83 -17.93 20.91 6.56
N LEU A 84 -18.12 19.74 5.95
CA LEU A 84 -19.44 19.13 5.80
C LEU A 84 -20.10 18.85 7.15
N LEU A 85 -19.36 18.31 8.12
CA LEU A 85 -19.87 18.07 9.48
C LEU A 85 -20.38 19.36 10.15
N ALA A 86 -19.66 20.47 9.97
CA ALA A 86 -20.01 21.75 10.60
C ALA A 86 -21.11 22.53 9.87
N ARG A 87 -21.22 22.39 8.54
CA ARG A 87 -22.05 23.28 7.70
C ARG A 87 -23.19 22.58 6.97
N ALA A 88 -23.00 21.32 6.56
CA ALA A 88 -23.96 20.60 5.73
C ALA A 88 -23.88 19.06 5.96
N PRO A 89 -24.18 18.58 7.18
CA PRO A 89 -24.00 17.16 7.52
C PRO A 89 -24.92 16.24 6.70
N HIS A 90 -26.04 16.74 6.19
CA HIS A 90 -26.96 16.01 5.33
C HIS A 90 -26.38 15.64 3.95
N LEU A 91 -25.31 16.33 3.50
CA LEU A 91 -24.60 16.00 2.26
C LEU A 91 -23.63 14.83 2.44
N ILE A 92 -23.38 14.38 3.67
CA ILE A 92 -22.51 13.24 3.92
C ILE A 92 -23.25 11.96 3.53
N PRO A 93 -22.72 11.14 2.60
CA PRO A 93 -23.35 9.87 2.22
C PRO A 93 -23.57 8.94 3.41
N ARG A 94 -24.74 8.29 3.48
CA ARG A 94 -25.15 7.47 4.63
C ARG A 94 -24.21 6.31 4.98
N HIS A 95 -23.49 5.78 3.98
CA HIS A 95 -22.52 4.70 4.19
C HIS A 95 -21.19 5.19 4.81
N ILE A 96 -20.96 6.51 4.84
CA ILE A 96 -19.77 7.10 5.43
C ILE A 96 -20.01 7.33 6.92
N ARG A 97 -19.20 6.68 7.76
CA ARG A 97 -19.12 6.94 9.20
C ARG A 97 -18.06 8.02 9.43
N PRO A 98 -18.45 9.30 9.70
CA PRO A 98 -17.50 10.42 9.62
C PRO A 98 -16.37 10.33 10.63
N PHE A 99 -16.66 9.94 11.86
CA PHE A 99 -15.66 9.83 12.92
C PHE A 99 -14.66 8.70 12.65
N GLU A 100 -15.14 7.53 12.21
CA GLU A 100 -14.25 6.45 11.77
C GLU A 100 -13.37 6.89 10.58
N ARG A 101 -13.94 7.64 9.64
CA ARG A 101 -13.19 8.17 8.49
C ARG A 101 -12.14 9.19 8.94
N LEU A 102 -12.45 10.05 9.91
CA LEU A 102 -11.49 11.01 10.48
C LEU A 102 -10.36 10.28 11.23
N GLU A 103 -10.68 9.23 12.01
CA GLU A 103 -9.68 8.39 12.66
C GLU A 103 -8.78 7.67 11.64
N HIS A 104 -9.36 7.18 10.55
CA HIS A 104 -8.58 6.61 9.44
C HIS A 104 -7.63 7.65 8.83
N ILE A 105 -8.13 8.85 8.52
CA ILE A 105 -7.30 9.94 7.99
C ILE A 105 -6.20 10.34 8.97
N ARG A 106 -6.48 10.36 10.29
CA ARG A 106 -5.52 10.73 11.32
C ARG A 106 -4.27 9.84 11.31
N ARG A 107 -4.42 8.55 10.98
CA ARG A 107 -3.27 7.64 10.85
C ARG A 107 -2.26 8.12 9.82
N TYR A 108 -2.71 8.73 8.73
CA TYR A 108 -1.84 9.29 7.70
C TYR A 108 -1.24 10.64 8.10
N THR A 109 -2.02 11.50 8.76
CA THR A 109 -1.58 12.86 9.06
C THR A 109 -0.62 12.92 10.25
N ASP A 110 -0.79 12.00 11.19
CA ASP A 110 -0.13 11.98 12.49
C ASP A 110 0.85 10.80 12.63
N TYR A 111 1.08 10.05 11.54
CA TYR A 111 2.02 8.92 11.47
C TYR A 111 1.75 7.81 12.51
N LEU A 112 0.47 7.48 12.70
CA LEU A 112 0.08 6.41 13.60
C LEU A 112 0.18 5.04 12.90
N LEU A 113 0.31 3.99 13.70
CA LEU A 113 0.26 2.61 13.26
C LEU A 113 -1.02 2.32 12.46
N MET A 114 -0.87 1.64 11.33
CA MET A 114 -1.96 1.35 10.40
C MET A 114 -2.34 -0.13 10.46
N PRO A 115 -3.40 -0.50 11.21
CA PRO A 115 -3.92 -1.86 11.19
C PRO A 115 -4.53 -2.16 9.82
N LEU A 116 -4.16 -3.32 9.27
CA LEU A 116 -4.61 -3.76 7.97
C LEU A 116 -5.79 -4.71 8.10
N THR A 117 -6.67 -4.62 7.10
CA THR A 117 -7.75 -5.59 6.94
C THR A 117 -7.19 -6.83 6.22
N PRO A 118 -7.88 -7.98 6.29
CA PRO A 118 -7.52 -9.16 5.53
C PRO A 118 -7.25 -8.89 4.04
N GLU A 119 -8.09 -8.07 3.42
CA GLU A 119 -8.01 -7.74 2.00
C GLU A 119 -6.74 -6.93 1.69
N HIS A 120 -6.37 -6.00 2.58
CA HIS A 120 -5.11 -5.27 2.45
C HIS A 120 -3.90 -6.22 2.56
N VAL A 121 -3.93 -7.17 3.50
CA VAL A 121 -2.85 -8.16 3.65
C VAL A 121 -2.73 -9.01 2.39
N THR A 122 -3.84 -9.51 1.85
CA THR A 122 -3.85 -10.24 0.58
C THR A 122 -3.30 -9.39 -0.56
N HIS A 123 -3.66 -8.12 -0.65
CA HIS A 123 -3.12 -7.21 -1.65
C HIS A 123 -1.60 -7.01 -1.52
N TYR A 124 -1.06 -6.84 -0.32
CA TYR A 124 0.38 -6.68 -0.15
C TYR A 124 1.14 -7.98 -0.39
N ASN A 125 0.58 -9.11 0.02
CA ASN A 125 1.16 -10.42 -0.28
C ASN A 125 1.15 -10.68 -1.79
N SER A 126 0.11 -10.26 -2.52
CA SER A 126 0.11 -10.40 -3.98
C SER A 126 1.21 -9.57 -4.65
N LEU A 127 1.55 -8.38 -4.11
CA LEU A 127 2.68 -7.61 -4.63
C LEU A 127 4.02 -8.33 -4.40
N GLN A 128 4.18 -9.03 -3.26
CA GLN A 128 5.37 -9.84 -3.01
C GLN A 128 5.49 -11.01 -3.99
N VAL A 129 4.37 -11.63 -4.37
CA VAL A 129 4.36 -12.68 -5.40
C VAL A 129 4.67 -12.10 -6.77
N GLU A 130 4.07 -10.95 -7.13
CA GLU A 130 4.27 -10.29 -8.41
C GLU A 130 5.72 -9.83 -8.63
N PHE A 131 6.41 -9.43 -7.55
CA PHE A 131 7.79 -8.95 -7.63
C PHE A 131 8.85 -10.05 -7.49
N ALA A 132 8.45 -11.26 -7.06
CA ALA A 132 9.36 -12.37 -6.83
C ALA A 132 9.90 -12.95 -8.15
N GLU A 133 11.17 -13.34 -8.16
CA GLU A 133 11.75 -14.07 -9.31
C GLU A 133 11.77 -15.57 -9.06
N GLN A 134 12.18 -15.99 -7.85
CA GLN A 134 12.39 -17.39 -7.52
C GLN A 134 11.73 -17.81 -6.21
N TYR A 135 11.76 -16.95 -5.19
CA TYR A 135 11.37 -17.34 -3.84
C TYR A 135 10.34 -16.43 -3.21
N VAL A 136 9.32 -17.04 -2.61
CA VAL A 136 8.36 -16.42 -1.70
C VAL A 136 8.38 -17.20 -0.39
N PHE A 137 8.44 -16.50 0.73
CA PHE A 137 8.48 -17.06 2.06
C PHE A 137 7.25 -16.62 2.86
N CYS A 138 6.67 -17.56 3.60
CA CYS A 138 5.54 -17.35 4.51
C CYS A 138 5.76 -18.21 5.77
N GLY A 139 5.67 -17.59 6.96
CA GLY A 139 5.91 -18.29 8.23
C GLY A 139 4.89 -19.40 8.52
N GLU A 140 3.64 -19.20 8.11
CA GLU A 140 2.53 -20.15 8.32
C GLU A 140 2.47 -21.27 7.27
N LYS A 141 3.41 -21.28 6.30
CA LYS A 141 3.45 -22.24 5.18
C LYS A 141 2.18 -22.26 4.31
N ASP A 142 1.35 -21.22 4.38
CA ASP A 142 0.22 -21.00 3.48
C ASP A 142 0.70 -20.28 2.21
N PHE A 143 0.71 -21.00 1.09
CA PHE A 143 1.06 -20.51 -0.24
C PHE A 143 -0.13 -20.56 -1.22
N SER A 144 -1.36 -20.70 -0.72
CA SER A 144 -2.57 -20.78 -1.55
C SER A 144 -2.78 -19.54 -2.42
N LEU A 145 -2.32 -18.36 -1.97
CA LEU A 145 -2.33 -17.14 -2.79
C LEU A 145 -1.37 -17.25 -3.98
N VAL A 146 -0.17 -17.81 -3.76
CA VAL A 146 0.84 -17.99 -4.82
C VAL A 146 0.30 -18.93 -5.89
N GLU A 147 -0.26 -20.08 -5.48
CA GLU A 147 -0.84 -21.07 -6.39
C GLU A 147 -1.98 -20.47 -7.24
N ARG A 148 -2.89 -19.71 -6.61
CA ARG A 148 -3.96 -19.02 -7.33
C ARG A 148 -3.43 -18.03 -8.35
N MET A 149 -2.47 -17.19 -7.97
CA MET A 149 -1.89 -16.21 -8.89
C MET A 149 -1.21 -16.89 -10.08
N LEU A 150 -0.41 -17.94 -9.84
CA LEU A 150 0.25 -18.71 -10.91
C LEU A 150 -0.74 -19.41 -11.84
N ALA A 151 -1.89 -19.84 -11.34
CA ALA A 151 -2.98 -20.40 -12.15
C ALA A 151 -3.70 -19.32 -12.98
N ASP A 152 -3.85 -18.11 -12.44
CA ASP A 152 -4.53 -16.99 -13.11
C ASP A 152 -3.72 -16.42 -14.29
N SER A 153 -2.39 -16.38 -14.20
CA SER A 153 -1.55 -15.87 -15.28
C SER A 153 -0.09 -16.32 -15.18
N GLU A 154 0.50 -16.68 -16.32
CA GLU A 154 1.93 -17.03 -16.40
C GLU A 154 2.87 -15.86 -16.06
N ARG A 155 2.37 -14.61 -16.08
CA ARG A 155 3.17 -13.41 -15.78
C ARG A 155 3.79 -13.44 -14.38
N TYR A 156 3.19 -14.17 -13.44
CA TYR A 156 3.67 -14.26 -12.06
C TYR A 156 4.72 -15.37 -11.86
N ARG A 157 5.11 -16.09 -12.93
CA ARG A 157 6.21 -17.06 -12.87
C ARG A 157 7.60 -16.41 -12.87
N THR A 158 7.67 -15.13 -13.20
CA THR A 158 8.91 -14.37 -13.28
C THR A 158 8.67 -12.99 -12.70
N GLY A 159 9.69 -12.41 -12.07
CA GLY A 159 9.63 -11.06 -11.55
C GLY A 159 9.63 -9.99 -12.65
N PRO A 160 9.48 -8.71 -12.27
CA PRO A 160 9.43 -7.60 -13.21
C PRO A 160 10.71 -7.52 -14.07
N ARG A 161 10.56 -7.72 -15.38
CA ARG A 161 11.65 -7.57 -16.36
C ARG A 161 11.61 -6.16 -16.95
N PHE A 162 12.68 -5.40 -16.79
CA PHE A 162 12.90 -4.19 -17.60
C PHE A 162 13.27 -4.66 -19.01
N THR A 163 12.28 -4.78 -19.88
CA THR A 163 12.50 -4.98 -21.31
C THR A 163 12.74 -3.61 -21.93
N PHE A 164 13.95 -3.40 -22.46
CA PHE A 164 14.35 -2.19 -23.19
C PHE A 164 14.17 -2.41 -24.68
#